data_AF-A0A238K5W6-F1
#
_entry.id   AF-A0A238K5W6-F1
#
_cell.length_a   1.000
_cell.length_b   1.000
_cell.length_c   1.000
_cell.angle_alpha   90.00
_cell.angle_beta   90.00
_cell.angle_gamma   90.00
#
_symmetry.space_group_name_H-M   'P 1'
#
loop_
_entity.id
_entity.type
_entity.pdbx_description
1 polymer ?
#
loop_
_entity_poly.entity_id
_entity_poly.type
_entity_poly.pdbx_seq_one_letter_code
_entity_poly.pdbx_strand_id
1 'polypeptide(L)' 'MIVKIVFLFLIFIGVLAMFGRLRVPGARQLRNLRDKARLSSAKCPKCGRYRIGKGPCECGKGS' A
#
# COMPACT_ATOMS: atom_id res chain seq x y z
N MET A 1 -18.37 -30.08 22.96
CA MET A 1 -17.51 -30.29 21.78
C MET A 1 -17.05 -28.95 21.22
N ILE A 2 -16.02 -28.34 21.81
CA ILE A 2 -15.65 -26.93 21.56
C ILE A 2 -14.90 -26.72 20.24
N VAL A 3 -14.13 -27.73 19.82
CA VAL A 3 -13.31 -27.70 18.59
C VAL A 3 -14.17 -27.42 17.36
N LYS A 4 -15.38 -27.98 17.31
CA LYS A 4 -16.30 -27.83 16.17
C LYS A 4 -16.78 -26.38 15.99
N ILE A 5 -17.00 -25.67 17.09
CA ILE A 5 -17.42 -24.27 17.08
C ILE A 5 -16.26 -23.37 16.62
N VAL A 6 -15.05 -23.63 17.13
CA VAL A 6 -13.84 -22.91 16.71
C VAL A 6 -13.58 -23.08 15.22
N PHE A 7 -13.72 -24.30 14.70
CA PHE A 7 -13.57 -24.57 13.26
C PHE A 7 -14.60 -23.84 12.40
N LEU A 8 -15.88 -23.87 12.78
CA LEU A 8 -16.94 -23.15 12.04
C LEU A 8 -16.68 -21.64 12.05
N PHE A 9 -16.24 -21.09 13.18
CA PHE A 9 -15.93 -19.67 13.28
C PHE A 9 -14.76 -19.30 12.37
N LEU A 10 -13.64 -20.04 12.42
CA LEU A 10 -12.46 -19.80 11.59
C LEU A 10 -12.75 -19.85 10.08
N ILE A 11 -13.53 -20.84 9.65
CA ILE A 11 -13.95 -20.95 8.24
C ILE A 11 -14.80 -19.74 7.84
N PHE A 12 -15.76 -19.34 8.69
CA PHE A 12 -16.64 -18.21 8.42
C PHE A 12 -15.86 -16.90 8.21
N ILE A 13 -14.93 -16.55 9.10
CA ILE A 13 -14.11 -15.33 8.94
C ILE A 13 -13.17 -15.41 7.73
N GLY A 14 -12.62 -16.60 7.42
CA GLY A 14 -11.79 -16.80 6.23
C GLY A 14 -12.54 -16.54 4.93
N VAL A 15 -13.77 -17.05 4.84
CA VAL A 15 -14.67 -16.82 3.71
C VAL A 15 -15.02 -15.33 3.60
N LEU A 16 -15.42 -14.68 4.69
CA LEU A 16 -15.70 -13.24 4.70
C LEU A 16 -14.50 -12.41 4.25
N ALA A 17 -13.28 -12.78 4.65
CA ALA A 17 -12.06 -12.09 4.23
C ALA A 17 -11.75 -12.27 2.73
N MET A 18 -11.97 -13.46 2.18
CA MET A 18 -11.84 -13.69 0.73
C MET A 18 -12.91 -12.95 -0.07
N PHE A 19 -14.18 -13.04 0.35
CA PHE A 19 -15.28 -12.30 -0.28
C PHE A 19 -15.10 -10.78 -0.16
N GLY A 20 -14.62 -10.29 0.99
CA GLY A 20 -14.30 -8.87 1.20
C GLY A 20 -13.16 -8.38 0.30
N ARG A 21 -12.15 -9.22 0.03
CA ARG A 21 -11.08 -8.90 -0.93
C ARG A 21 -11.55 -8.88 -2.38
N LEU A 22 -12.43 -9.81 -2.77
CA LEU A 22 -12.97 -9.88 -4.13
C LEU A 22 -13.95 -8.73 -4.44
N ARG A 23 -14.67 -8.23 -3.44
CA ARG A 23 -15.66 -7.16 -3.62
C ARG A 23 -15.07 -5.75 -3.67
N VAL A 24 -13.79 -5.57 -3.30
CA VAL A 24 -13.10 -4.28 -3.37
C VAL A 24 -11.80 -4.37 -4.19
N PRO A 25 -11.88 -4.52 -5.53
CA PRO A 25 -10.71 -4.48 -6.41
C PRO A 25 -9.91 -3.16 -6.27
N GLY A 26 -10.56 -2.10 -5.78
CA GLY A 26 -9.94 -0.80 -5.51
C GLY A 26 -9.01 -0.75 -4.29
N ALA A 27 -9.13 -1.61 -3.28
CA ALA A 27 -8.35 -1.47 -2.04
C ALA A 27 -6.87 -1.86 -2.20
N ARG A 28 -6.58 -2.84 -3.07
CA ARG A 28 -5.22 -3.20 -3.48
C ARG A 28 -4.61 -2.12 -4.37
N GLN A 29 -5.39 -1.58 -5.30
CA GLN A 29 -4.96 -0.51 -6.19
C GLN A 29 -4.74 0.81 -5.43
N LEU A 30 -5.57 1.13 -4.42
CA LEU A 30 -5.37 2.29 -3.54
C LEU A 30 -4.11 2.15 -2.69
N ARG A 31 -3.80 0.95 -2.18
CA ARG A 31 -2.53 0.70 -1.49
C ARG A 31 -1.36 0.96 -2.42
N ASN A 32 -1.35 0.34 -3.60
CA ASN A 32 -0.28 0.54 -4.58
C ASN A 32 -0.17 2.00 -5.06
N LEU A 33 -1.29 2.72 -5.24
CA LEU A 33 -1.30 4.15 -5.58
C LEU A 33 -0.80 5.02 -4.44
N ARG A 34 -1.16 4.72 -3.18
CA ARG A 34 -0.69 5.42 -1.99
C ARG A 34 0.80 5.17 -1.72
N ASP A 35 1.27 3.96 -1.97
CA ASP A 35 2.67 3.59 -1.91
C ASP A 35 3.44 4.32 -3.02
N LYS A 36 2.94 4.31 -4.26
CA LYS A 36 3.53 5.07 -5.38
C LYS A 36 3.52 6.57 -5.12
N ALA A 37 2.47 7.13 -4.53
CA ALA A 37 2.39 8.55 -4.14
C ALA A 37 3.39 8.90 -3.02
N ARG A 38 3.58 8.02 -2.03
CA ARG A 38 4.64 8.18 -1.03
C ARG A 38 6.04 8.15 -1.64
N LEU A 39 6.30 7.21 -2.54
CA LEU A 39 7.58 7.14 -3.25
C LEU A 39 7.80 8.35 -4.17
N SER A 40 6.76 8.84 -4.85
CA SER A 40 6.85 10.05 -5.69
C SER A 40 7.04 11.32 -4.87
N SER A 41 6.41 11.43 -3.69
CA SER A 41 6.62 12.56 -2.79
C SER A 41 8.05 12.60 -2.24
N ALA A 42 8.65 11.43 -2.02
CA ALA A 42 10.06 11.30 -1.67
C ALA A 42 11.00 11.46 -2.88
N LYS A 43 10.51 11.41 -4.12
CA LYS A 43 11.34 11.61 -5.32
C LYS A 43 11.28 13.06 -5.80
N CYS A 44 12.40 13.52 -6.34
CA CYS A 44 12.51 14.82 -6.96
C CYS A 44 11.79 14.80 -8.32
N PRO A 45 10.78 15.64 -8.56
CA PRO A 45 9.96 15.58 -9.79
C PRO A 45 10.75 15.97 -11.05
N LYS A 46 11.88 16.67 -10.91
CA LYS A 46 12.72 17.10 -12.03
C LYS A 46 13.71 16.03 -12.51
N CYS A 47 14.22 15.17 -11.62
CA CYS A 47 15.25 14.18 -11.98
C CYS A 47 14.95 12.73 -11.53
N GLY A 48 13.83 12.49 -10.85
CA GLY A 48 13.43 11.16 -10.36
C GLY A 48 14.26 10.60 -9.20
N ARG A 49 15.32 11.29 -8.74
CA ARG A 49 16.15 10.86 -7.59
C ARG A 49 15.41 11.01 -6.27
N TYR A 50 15.68 10.14 -5.30
CA TYR A 50 15.14 10.28 -3.94
C TYR A 50 15.71 11.53 -3.26
N ARG A 51 14.83 12.36 -2.70
CA ARG A 51 15.17 13.48 -1.82
C ARG A 51 15.59 12.91 -0.47
N ILE A 52 16.88 12.68 -0.31
CA ILE A 52 17.48 12.21 0.94
C ILE A 52 17.75 13.47 1.79
N GLY A 53 16.90 13.71 2.78
CA GLY A 53 16.99 14.89 3.67
C GLY A 53 16.12 16.10 3.27
N LYS A 54 16.16 17.16 4.08
CA LYS A 54 15.43 18.44 3.86
C LYS A 54 16.15 19.42 2.92
N GLY A 55 17.19 18.97 2.23
CA GLY A 55 17.97 19.80 1.30
C GLY A 55 17.32 19.93 -0.08
N PRO A 56 17.58 21.02 -0.82
CA PRO A 56 17.16 21.13 -2.21
C PRO A 56 17.83 20.04 -3.07
N CYS A 57 17.06 19.45 -3.98
CA CYS A 57 17.52 18.42 -4.89
C CYS A 57 18.60 18.95 -5.85
N GLU A 58 19.71 18.23 -5.98
CA GLU A 58 20.90 18.67 -6.73
C GLU A 58 20.66 18.90 -8.23
N CYS A 59 19.57 18.38 -8.80
CA CYS A 59 19.23 18.60 -10.21
C CYS A 59 18.89 20.06 -10.56
N GLY A 60 18.73 20.93 -9.56
CA GLY A 60 18.53 22.37 -9.73
C GLY A 60 19.75 23.22 -9.41
N LYS A 61 20.88 22.62 -9.00
CA LYS A 61 22.17 23.30 -8.81
C LYS A 61 23.06 22.98 -10.00
N GLY A 62 22.88 23.70 -11.10
CA GLY A 62 23.64 23.47 -12.32
C GLY A 62 23.02 24.09 -13.56
N SER A 63 22.51 25.32 -13.44
CA SER A 63 22.38 26.24 -14.57
C SER A 63 23.59 27.17 -14.55
#